data_AF-A0A8T5GJF6-F1
#
_entry.id   AF-A0A8T5GJF6-F1
#
_cell.length_a   1.000
_cell.length_b   1.000
_cell.length_c   1.000
_cell.angle_alpha   90.00
_cell.angle_beta   90.00
_cell.angle_gamma   90.00
#
_symmetry.space_group_name_H-M   'P 1'
#
loop_
_entity.id
_entity.type
_entity.pdbx_description
1 polymer ?
#
loop_
_entity_poly.entity_id
_entity_poly.type
_entity_poly.pdbx_seq_one_letter_code
_entity_poly.pdbx_strand_id
1 'polypeptide(L)'
;MQRLLTLLAALAFISVGGWSFLNQEIVDTWILERNFIETHDTDDLVGLQTNETWLVLIVDFESNPSNGVWGADEARSLLANRASDYFYQVSGNLTNVNLTVYPEVIRASNDLAYYGGDTSNRDVDADGTFMPEELAREAVEGISTPVDWDPFDLDGDGTIDRLLILHTSKGQEENPGVKNRIWSHFTHFDSPINVAEGHTVEHYTMASLQTGTSGIGTIMHEMMHQMGAVDLYPVHDDSSFQTWK
;
A
#
# COMPACT_ATOMS: atom_id res chain seq x y z
N MET A 1 2.64 56.39 5.23
CA MET A 1 1.61 55.41 4.81
C MET A 1 2.06 53.98 5.03
N GLN A 2 3.22 53.54 4.54
CA GLN A 2 3.66 52.14 4.63
C GLN A 2 3.75 51.59 6.08
N ARG A 3 4.30 52.34 7.03
CA ARG A 3 4.36 51.95 8.45
C ARG A 3 2.99 51.82 9.13
N LEU A 4 2.02 52.64 8.71
CA LEU A 4 0.65 52.58 9.24
C LEU A 4 -0.08 51.34 8.71
N LEU A 5 0.12 51.03 7.42
CA LEU A 5 -0.39 49.80 6.82
C LEU A 5 0.19 48.54 7.47
N THR A 6 1.50 48.53 7.75
CA THR A 6 2.14 47.40 8.45
C THR A 6 1.58 47.21 9.86
N LEU A 7 1.34 48.31 10.58
CA LEU A 7 0.76 48.25 11.93
C LEU A 7 -0.68 47.69 11.90
N LEU A 8 -1.49 48.13 10.94
CA LEU A 8 -2.86 47.66 10.75
C LEU A 8 -2.90 46.18 10.36
N ALA A 9 -2.01 45.74 9.46
CA ALA A 9 -1.90 44.34 9.07
C ALA A 9 -1.46 43.46 10.25
N ALA A 10 -0.48 43.91 11.05
CA ALA A 10 -0.03 43.18 12.24
C ALA A 10 -1.15 43.02 13.27
N LEU A 11 -1.91 44.09 13.53
CA LEU A 11 -3.08 44.04 14.42
C LEU A 11 -4.17 43.10 13.88
N ALA A 12 -4.39 43.08 12.56
CA ALA A 12 -5.32 42.15 11.94
C ALA A 12 -4.87 40.69 12.16
N PHE A 13 -3.60 40.36 11.89
CA PHE A 13 -3.10 38.99 12.12
C PHE A 13 -3.17 38.57 13.60
N ILE A 14 -2.84 39.46 14.54
CA ILE A 14 -2.97 39.17 15.97
C ILE A 14 -4.43 38.96 16.35
N SER A 15 -5.35 39.75 15.80
CA SER A 15 -6.79 39.60 16.08
C SER A 15 -7.35 38.29 15.52
N VAL A 16 -6.94 37.88 14.31
CA VAL A 16 -7.33 36.61 13.70
C VAL A 16 -6.74 35.43 14.46
N GLY A 17 -5.45 35.51 14.85
CA GLY A 17 -4.80 34.48 15.66
C GLY A 17 -5.43 34.36 17.06
N GLY A 18 -5.76 35.49 17.69
CA GLY A 18 -6.46 35.50 18.98
C GLY A 18 -7.88 34.95 18.89
N TRP A 19 -8.60 35.28 17.82
CA TRP A 19 -9.93 34.72 17.57
C TRP A 19 -9.88 33.22 17.30
N SER A 20 -8.92 32.75 16.49
CA SER A 20 -8.69 31.33 16.23
C SER A 20 -8.35 30.56 17.51
N PHE A 21 -7.50 31.11 18.39
CA PHE A 21 -7.16 30.49 19.68
C PHE A 21 -8.35 30.36 20.62
N LEU A 22 -9.29 31.31 20.61
CA LEU A 22 -10.48 31.27 21.46
C LEU A 22 -11.61 30.41 20.89
N ASN A 23 -11.56 30.09 19.60
CA ASN A 23 -12.60 29.36 18.87
C ASN A 23 -12.00 28.12 18.19
N GLN A 24 -11.14 27.39 18.91
CA GLN A 24 -10.44 26.21 18.41
C GLN A 24 -11.41 25.21 17.79
N GLU A 25 -12.52 24.87 18.44
CA GLU A 25 -13.52 23.93 17.90
C GLU A 25 -14.10 24.35 16.54
N ILE A 26 -14.35 25.65 16.32
CA ILE A 26 -14.87 26.15 15.04
C ILE A 26 -13.79 26.08 13.96
N VAL A 27 -12.55 26.39 14.32
CA VAL A 27 -11.42 26.30 13.39
C VAL A 27 -11.14 24.85 13.02
N ASP A 28 -11.15 23.96 14.00
CA ASP A 28 -10.97 22.52 13.81
C ASP A 28 -12.11 21.96 12.95
N THR A 29 -13.37 22.27 13.27
CA THR A 29 -14.53 21.85 12.46
C THR A 29 -14.47 22.40 11.05
N TRP A 30 -14.07 23.66 10.85
CA TRP A 30 -13.95 24.28 9.53
C TRP A 30 -12.79 23.72 8.69
N ILE A 31 -11.67 23.35 9.34
CA ILE A 31 -10.55 22.64 8.70
C ILE A 31 -11.03 21.24 8.28
N LEU A 32 -11.74 20.54 9.17
CA LEU A 32 -12.32 19.23 8.89
C LEU A 32 -13.32 19.33 7.72
N GLU A 33 -14.30 20.22 7.78
CA GLU A 33 -15.32 20.44 6.73
C GLU A 33 -14.74 20.80 5.35
N ARG A 34 -13.59 21.48 5.29
CA ARG A 34 -12.92 21.81 4.02
C ARG A 34 -12.02 20.72 3.47
N ASN A 35 -11.58 19.79 4.31
CA ASN A 35 -10.76 18.66 3.89
C ASN A 35 -11.60 17.46 3.41
N PHE A 36 -12.93 17.49 3.55
CA PHE A 36 -13.83 16.49 2.97
C PHE A 36 -14.21 16.86 1.52
N ILE A 37 -13.31 16.57 0.57
CA ILE A 37 -13.68 16.39 -0.85
C ILE A 37 -13.14 15.03 -1.28
N GLU A 38 -14.06 14.19 -1.77
CA GLU A 38 -13.92 12.84 -2.34
C GLU A 38 -13.58 11.70 -1.37
N THR A 39 -14.61 11.27 -0.62
CA THR A 39 -14.72 9.89 -0.15
C THR A 39 -14.96 8.98 -1.35
N HIS A 40 -13.92 8.34 -1.88
CA HIS A 40 -14.11 6.98 -2.35
C HIS A 40 -14.47 6.16 -1.10
N ASP A 41 -15.61 5.46 -1.12
CA ASP A 41 -15.95 4.46 -0.10
C ASP A 41 -14.74 3.51 -0.01
N THR A 42 -13.90 3.68 1.01
CA THR A 42 -12.90 2.67 1.35
C THR A 42 -13.68 1.54 1.96
N ASP A 43 -13.76 0.41 1.28
CA ASP A 43 -14.18 -0.85 1.92
C ASP A 43 -13.41 -0.98 3.26
N ASP A 44 -14.13 -1.30 4.33
CA ASP A 44 -13.67 -1.16 5.72
C ASP A 44 -12.46 -2.07 5.99
N LEU A 45 -11.24 -1.58 5.75
CA LEU A 45 -10.00 -2.35 6.00
C LEU A 45 -9.94 -2.83 7.46
N VAL A 46 -9.76 -4.13 7.66
CA VAL A 46 -9.56 -4.66 9.01
C VAL A 46 -8.24 -4.16 9.59
N GLY A 47 -8.33 -3.49 10.74
CA GLY A 47 -7.16 -2.99 11.46
C GLY A 47 -6.20 -4.10 11.90
N LEU A 48 -5.07 -3.72 12.52
CA LEU A 48 -4.07 -4.66 13.01
C LEU A 48 -4.66 -5.67 14.02
N GLN A 49 -4.51 -6.96 13.73
CA GLN A 49 -5.02 -8.06 14.54
C GLN A 49 -3.96 -8.62 15.49
N THR A 50 -4.40 -9.40 16.48
CA THR A 50 -3.49 -10.14 17.38
C THR A 50 -2.85 -11.33 16.66
N ASN A 51 -3.60 -11.99 15.77
CA ASN A 51 -3.11 -13.07 14.92
C ASN A 51 -3.30 -12.64 13.47
N GLU A 52 -2.19 -12.33 12.81
CA GLU A 52 -2.16 -11.90 11.42
C GLU A 52 -1.77 -13.10 10.55
N THR A 53 -2.49 -13.32 9.45
CA THR A 53 -2.15 -14.35 8.45
C THR A 53 -2.03 -13.70 7.09
N TRP A 54 -0.86 -13.74 6.48
CA TRP A 54 -0.60 -13.09 5.20
C TRP A 54 -0.42 -14.09 4.07
N LEU A 55 -1.05 -13.86 2.93
CA LEU A 55 -0.77 -14.57 1.70
C LEU A 55 0.30 -13.80 0.92
N VAL A 56 1.38 -14.49 0.56
CA VAL A 56 2.47 -13.92 -0.24
C VAL A 56 2.54 -14.62 -1.60
N LEU A 57 2.33 -13.88 -2.67
CA LEU A 57 2.48 -14.33 -4.05
C LEU A 57 3.79 -13.81 -4.64
N ILE A 58 4.46 -14.63 -5.44
CA ILE A 58 5.68 -14.22 -6.15
C ILE A 58 5.39 -14.16 -7.63
N VAL A 59 5.68 -13.01 -8.24
CA VAL A 59 5.55 -12.82 -9.69
C VAL A 59 6.92 -12.55 -10.32
N ASP A 60 7.21 -13.21 -11.44
CA ASP A 60 8.41 -12.99 -12.23
C ASP A 60 8.10 -12.59 -13.67
N PHE A 61 9.13 -12.10 -14.37
CA PHE A 61 9.02 -11.64 -15.75
C PHE A 61 9.97 -12.45 -16.62
N GLU A 62 9.71 -12.53 -17.93
CA GLU A 62 10.66 -13.14 -18.87
C GLU A 62 12.03 -12.43 -18.84
N SER A 63 12.04 -11.10 -18.71
CA SER A 63 13.26 -10.30 -18.55
C SER A 63 13.97 -10.47 -17.20
N ASN A 64 13.24 -10.92 -16.17
CA ASN A 64 13.69 -11.01 -14.78
C ASN A 64 13.17 -12.30 -14.13
N PRO A 65 13.55 -13.48 -14.63
CA PRO A 65 12.98 -14.73 -14.15
C PRO A 65 13.41 -15.02 -12.72
N SER A 66 12.51 -15.65 -11.98
CA SER A 66 12.81 -16.24 -10.70
C SER A 66 13.95 -17.24 -10.83
N ASN A 67 14.74 -17.34 -9.77
CA ASN A 67 15.91 -18.20 -9.71
C ASN A 67 16.15 -18.62 -8.25
N GLY A 68 17.20 -19.40 -8.00
CA GLY A 68 17.53 -19.85 -6.64
C GLY A 68 17.88 -18.73 -5.65
N VAL A 69 18.00 -17.47 -6.10
CA VAL A 69 18.23 -16.29 -5.25
C VAL A 69 16.96 -15.47 -5.08
N TRP A 70 16.10 -15.39 -6.10
CA TRP A 70 14.88 -14.57 -6.07
C TRP A 70 13.67 -15.44 -6.42
N GLY A 71 12.92 -15.82 -5.40
CA GLY A 71 11.76 -16.71 -5.50
C GLY A 71 11.12 -16.96 -4.14
N ALA A 72 10.22 -17.95 -4.05
CA ALA A 72 9.45 -18.23 -2.85
C ALA A 72 10.31 -18.51 -1.60
N ASP A 73 11.42 -19.22 -1.73
CA ASP A 73 12.31 -19.51 -0.60
C ASP A 73 13.02 -18.26 -0.06
N GLU A 74 13.44 -17.36 -0.94
CA GLU A 74 14.01 -16.09 -0.52
C GLU A 74 12.95 -15.21 0.13
N ALA A 75 11.73 -15.16 -0.42
CA ALA A 75 10.63 -14.42 0.22
C ALA A 75 10.35 -14.92 1.65
N ARG A 76 10.31 -16.25 1.85
CA ARG A 76 10.20 -16.87 3.18
C ARG A 76 11.34 -16.42 4.09
N SER A 77 12.59 -16.53 3.64
CA SER A 77 13.79 -16.15 4.41
C SER A 77 13.83 -14.65 4.74
N LEU A 78 13.43 -13.82 3.78
CA LEU A 78 13.44 -12.38 3.88
C LEU A 78 12.39 -11.91 4.90
N LEU A 79 11.18 -12.47 4.85
CA LEU A 79 10.06 -12.02 5.67
C LEU A 79 9.95 -12.71 7.04
N ALA A 80 10.25 -14.01 7.16
CA ALA A 80 9.89 -14.86 8.30
C ALA A 80 10.06 -14.22 9.68
N ASN A 81 11.28 -13.76 9.99
CA ASN A 81 11.52 -13.13 11.29
C ASN A 81 11.29 -11.62 11.26
N ARG A 82 11.48 -10.97 10.10
CA ARG A 82 11.47 -9.50 10.02
C ARG A 82 10.06 -8.93 10.12
N ALA A 83 9.09 -9.54 9.45
CA ALA A 83 7.70 -9.12 9.55
C ALA A 83 7.14 -9.38 10.95
N SER A 84 7.36 -10.59 11.48
CA SER A 84 6.92 -10.95 12.84
C SER A 84 7.56 -10.06 13.90
N ASP A 85 8.89 -9.84 13.88
CA ASP A 85 9.57 -8.97 14.84
C ASP A 85 9.08 -7.52 14.76
N TYR A 86 8.85 -7.01 13.54
CA TYR A 86 8.37 -5.64 13.34
C TYR A 86 6.96 -5.45 13.93
N PHE A 87 6.00 -6.30 13.53
CA PHE A 87 4.61 -6.20 14.00
C PHE A 87 4.47 -6.53 15.47
N TYR A 88 5.26 -7.45 16.00
CA TYR A 88 5.33 -7.71 17.45
C TYR A 88 5.78 -6.46 18.21
N GLN A 89 6.79 -5.72 17.72
CA GLN A 89 7.26 -4.50 18.38
C GLN A 89 6.25 -3.35 18.28
N VAL A 90 5.71 -3.06 17.09
CA VAL A 90 4.80 -1.90 16.91
C VAL A 90 3.44 -2.12 17.58
N SER A 91 3.02 -3.37 17.75
CA SER A 91 1.80 -3.72 18.50
C SER A 91 1.97 -3.75 20.02
N GLY A 92 3.18 -3.50 20.55
CA GLY A 92 3.44 -3.60 21.98
C GLY A 92 3.42 -5.05 22.48
N ASN A 93 3.98 -5.98 21.70
CA ASN A 93 4.08 -7.42 21.96
C ASN A 93 2.76 -8.20 21.86
N LEU A 94 1.79 -7.71 21.07
CA LEU A 94 0.46 -8.31 20.96
C LEU A 94 0.27 -9.10 19.66
N THR A 95 0.80 -8.62 18.55
CA THR A 95 0.59 -9.22 17.23
C THR A 95 1.63 -10.28 16.91
N ASN A 96 1.17 -11.42 16.41
CA ASN A 96 2.00 -12.42 15.75
C ASN A 96 1.60 -12.53 14.28
N VAL A 97 2.59 -12.50 13.38
CA VAL A 97 2.40 -12.64 11.93
C VAL A 97 2.76 -14.05 11.48
N ASN A 98 1.81 -14.73 10.84
CA ASN A 98 1.99 -15.97 10.13
C ASN A 98 2.02 -15.71 8.62
N LEU A 99 3.04 -16.23 7.94
CA LEU A 99 3.24 -16.01 6.51
C LEU A 99 2.96 -17.31 5.73
N THR A 100 2.03 -17.23 4.79
CA THR A 100 1.79 -18.29 3.80
C THR A 100 2.35 -17.84 2.46
N VAL A 101 3.58 -18.25 2.15
CA VAL A 101 4.19 -17.99 0.84
C VAL A 101 3.76 -19.07 -0.14
N TYR A 102 3.00 -18.68 -1.16
CA TYR A 102 2.58 -19.57 -2.24
C TYR A 102 3.83 -20.19 -2.92
N PRO A 103 3.88 -21.53 -3.12
CA PRO A 103 5.11 -22.20 -3.50
C PRO A 103 5.51 -22.00 -4.97
N GLU A 104 4.55 -21.81 -5.86
CA GLU A 104 4.81 -21.62 -7.29
C GLU A 104 5.01 -20.13 -7.58
N VAL A 105 5.91 -19.82 -8.54
CA VAL A 105 6.08 -18.46 -9.04
C VAL A 105 5.15 -18.26 -10.22
N ILE A 106 4.39 -17.17 -10.20
CA ILE A 106 3.52 -16.78 -11.30
C ILE A 106 4.35 -16.01 -12.33
N ARG A 107 4.29 -16.44 -13.59
CA ARG A 107 4.95 -15.74 -14.70
C ARG A 107 4.01 -14.69 -15.27
N ALA A 108 4.43 -13.42 -15.22
CA ALA A 108 3.76 -12.33 -15.91
C ALA A 108 3.74 -12.56 -17.43
N SER A 109 2.64 -12.16 -18.06
CA SER A 109 2.39 -12.34 -19.49
C SER A 109 3.21 -11.38 -20.35
N ASN A 110 3.58 -10.22 -19.80
CA ASN A 110 4.37 -9.19 -20.47
C ASN A 110 5.70 -8.90 -19.73
N ASP A 111 6.54 -8.09 -20.35
CA ASP A 111 7.80 -7.64 -19.73
C ASP A 111 7.55 -6.58 -18.64
N LEU A 112 8.52 -6.42 -17.73
CA LEU A 112 8.45 -5.45 -16.63
C LEU A 112 8.06 -4.02 -17.07
N ALA A 113 8.53 -3.58 -18.24
CA ALA A 113 8.28 -2.25 -18.76
C ALA A 113 6.82 -2.01 -19.18
N TYR A 114 6.05 -3.08 -19.44
CA TYR A 114 4.62 -2.97 -19.72
C TYR A 114 3.86 -2.57 -18.46
N TYR A 115 4.20 -3.17 -17.32
CA TYR A 115 3.52 -2.93 -16.04
C TYR A 115 4.07 -1.74 -15.26
N GLY A 116 5.37 -1.46 -15.34
CA GLY A 116 6.04 -0.40 -14.57
C GLY A 116 6.58 0.75 -15.43
N GLY A 117 5.97 0.98 -16.59
CA GLY A 117 6.37 2.03 -17.51
C GLY A 117 5.78 3.37 -17.08
N ASP A 118 6.61 4.40 -16.88
CA ASP A 118 6.14 5.77 -16.65
C ASP A 118 5.86 6.46 -17.99
N THR A 119 4.65 7.01 -18.15
CA THR A 119 4.34 7.93 -19.26
C THR A 119 4.17 9.36 -18.75
N SER A 120 2.94 9.80 -18.50
CA SER A 120 2.58 11.08 -17.90
C SER A 120 2.74 11.04 -16.38
N ASN A 121 2.34 9.92 -15.78
CA ASN A 121 2.45 9.60 -14.37
C ASN A 121 3.24 8.30 -14.18
N ARG A 122 3.55 7.99 -12.91
CA ARG A 122 4.28 6.79 -12.53
C ARG A 122 3.45 5.54 -12.78
N ASP A 123 4.08 4.50 -13.34
CA ASP A 123 3.44 3.19 -13.59
C ASP A 123 2.11 3.26 -14.37
N VAL A 124 1.92 4.36 -15.13
CA VAL A 124 0.70 4.65 -15.87
C VAL A 124 1.00 4.64 -17.36
N ASP A 125 0.18 3.91 -18.13
CA ASP A 125 0.30 3.83 -19.58
C ASP A 125 -0.14 5.12 -20.29
N ALA A 126 -0.07 5.11 -21.63
CA ALA A 126 -0.40 6.28 -22.44
C ALA A 126 -1.89 6.68 -22.37
N ASP A 127 -2.77 5.75 -21.98
CA ASP A 127 -4.21 5.95 -21.86
C ASP A 127 -4.62 6.40 -20.44
N GLY A 128 -3.68 6.42 -19.49
CA GLY A 128 -3.93 6.83 -18.10
C GLY A 128 -4.22 5.66 -17.16
N THR A 129 -4.01 4.42 -17.60
CA THR A 129 -4.27 3.20 -16.84
C THR A 129 -3.10 2.87 -15.92
N PHE A 130 -3.38 2.60 -14.64
CA PHE A 130 -2.37 2.10 -13.70
C PHE A 130 -2.09 0.62 -13.95
N MET A 131 -0.97 0.34 -14.61
CA MET A 131 -0.66 -0.99 -15.13
C MET A 131 -0.24 -2.04 -14.08
N PRO A 132 0.26 -1.69 -12.89
CA PRO A 132 0.52 -2.70 -11.86
C PRO A 132 -0.73 -3.43 -11.37
N GLU A 133 -1.93 -2.87 -11.53
CA GLU A 133 -3.17 -3.60 -11.24
C GLU A 133 -3.32 -4.82 -12.15
N GLU A 134 -3.00 -4.69 -13.45
CA GLU A 134 -3.04 -5.83 -14.38
C GLU A 134 -2.08 -6.94 -13.94
N LEU A 135 -0.86 -6.58 -13.49
CA LEU A 135 0.09 -7.55 -12.95
C LEU A 135 -0.42 -8.22 -11.67
N ALA A 136 -1.04 -7.46 -10.77
CA ALA A 136 -1.61 -8.00 -9.55
C ALA A 136 -2.75 -8.98 -9.85
N ARG A 137 -3.60 -8.65 -10.83
CA ARG A 137 -4.67 -9.53 -11.32
C ARG A 137 -4.12 -10.82 -11.90
N GLU A 138 -3.09 -10.73 -12.76
CA GLU A 138 -2.39 -11.91 -13.28
C GLU A 138 -1.78 -12.77 -12.16
N ALA A 139 -1.24 -12.16 -11.10
CA ALA A 139 -0.68 -12.89 -9.97
C ALA A 139 -1.75 -13.67 -9.19
N VAL A 140 -2.92 -13.07 -8.93
CA VAL A 140 -4.03 -13.74 -8.24
C VAL A 140 -4.67 -14.82 -9.11
N GLU A 141 -4.98 -14.51 -10.37
CA GLU A 141 -5.60 -15.46 -11.30
C GLU A 141 -4.64 -16.58 -11.74
N GLY A 142 -3.33 -16.35 -11.64
CA GLY A 142 -2.26 -17.31 -11.95
C GLY A 142 -2.07 -18.41 -10.90
N ILE A 143 -2.84 -18.41 -9.81
CA ILE A 143 -2.81 -19.49 -8.79
C ILE A 143 -3.38 -20.77 -9.39
N SER A 144 -2.47 -21.66 -9.79
CA SER A 144 -2.73 -22.96 -10.40
C SER A 144 -3.15 -24.04 -9.40
N THR A 145 -2.49 -24.08 -8.25
CA THR A 145 -2.73 -25.05 -7.18
C THR A 145 -3.72 -24.43 -6.18
N PRO A 146 -4.85 -25.09 -5.89
CA PRO A 146 -5.86 -24.55 -4.97
C PRO A 146 -5.26 -24.13 -3.63
N VAL A 147 -5.58 -22.90 -3.24
CA VAL A 147 -5.28 -22.31 -1.94
C VAL A 147 -6.55 -22.34 -1.10
N ASP A 148 -6.40 -22.62 0.19
CA ASP A 148 -7.46 -22.41 1.17
C ASP A 148 -7.50 -20.93 1.51
N TRP A 149 -8.60 -20.25 1.18
CA TRP A 149 -8.73 -18.80 1.30
C TRP A 149 -9.24 -18.36 2.69
N ASP A 150 -9.93 -19.24 3.41
CA ASP A 150 -10.51 -18.98 4.74
C ASP A 150 -9.51 -18.34 5.73
N PRO A 151 -8.22 -18.75 5.81
CA PRO A 151 -7.31 -18.20 6.80
C PRO A 151 -6.90 -16.74 6.57
N PHE A 152 -7.19 -16.17 5.39
CA PHE A 152 -6.80 -14.82 5.00
C PHE A 152 -7.93 -13.80 5.08
N ASP A 153 -9.14 -14.27 5.37
CA ASP A 153 -10.31 -13.47 5.77
C ASP A 153 -10.35 -13.43 7.31
N LEU A 154 -9.76 -12.39 7.89
CA LEU A 154 -9.47 -12.27 9.32
C LEU A 154 -10.70 -11.86 10.13
N ASP A 155 -11.69 -11.21 9.53
CA ASP A 155 -12.92 -10.78 10.20
C ASP A 155 -14.20 -11.49 9.74
N GLY A 156 -14.12 -12.30 8.69
CA GLY A 156 -15.17 -13.18 8.20
C GLY A 156 -16.18 -12.50 7.29
N ASP A 157 -15.81 -11.40 6.62
CA ASP A 157 -16.67 -10.66 5.69
C ASP A 157 -16.63 -11.19 4.25
N GLY A 158 -15.70 -12.11 3.95
CA GLY A 158 -15.45 -12.67 2.64
C GLY A 158 -14.31 -12.01 1.87
N THR A 159 -13.69 -10.95 2.40
CA THR A 159 -12.59 -10.24 1.75
C THR A 159 -11.24 -10.76 2.22
N ILE A 160 -10.27 -10.89 1.31
CA ILE A 160 -8.91 -11.28 1.67
C ILE A 160 -8.13 -10.06 2.17
N ASP A 161 -7.80 -10.07 3.47
CA ASP A 161 -7.30 -8.89 4.20
C ASP A 161 -5.81 -8.60 4.03
N ARG A 162 -5.00 -9.62 3.75
CA ARG A 162 -3.53 -9.52 3.80
C ARG A 162 -2.87 -10.18 2.59
N LEU A 163 -2.96 -9.51 1.45
CA LEU A 163 -2.32 -9.95 0.21
C LEU A 163 -1.05 -9.14 -0.09
N LEU A 164 0.10 -9.82 -0.08
CA LEU A 164 1.39 -9.29 -0.49
C LEU A 164 1.83 -9.94 -1.81
N ILE A 165 2.11 -9.12 -2.82
CA ILE A 165 2.65 -9.54 -4.12
C ILE A 165 4.09 -9.06 -4.21
N LEU A 166 5.01 -9.99 -4.40
CA LEU A 166 6.43 -9.69 -4.53
C LEU A 166 6.90 -9.96 -5.96
N HIS A 167 7.41 -8.92 -6.62
CA HIS A 167 7.98 -9.06 -7.95
C HIS A 167 9.50 -9.29 -7.91
N THR A 168 10.04 -10.13 -8.79
CA THR A 168 11.47 -10.53 -8.82
C THR A 168 12.42 -9.49 -9.43
N SER A 169 11.93 -8.31 -9.76
CA SER A 169 12.73 -7.18 -10.26
C SER A 169 12.99 -6.15 -9.17
N LYS A 170 13.96 -5.25 -9.38
CA LYS A 170 14.23 -4.11 -8.48
C LYS A 170 13.11 -3.07 -8.54
N GLY A 171 12.71 -2.56 -7.38
CA GLY A 171 11.74 -1.46 -7.27
C GLY A 171 12.27 -0.17 -7.91
N GLN A 172 11.35 0.66 -8.38
CA GLN A 172 11.66 1.97 -8.95
C GLN A 172 12.17 2.95 -7.89
N GLU A 173 11.72 2.81 -6.64
CA GLU A 173 12.14 3.63 -5.50
C GLU A 173 13.65 3.57 -5.22
N GLU A 174 14.34 2.48 -5.62
CA GLU A 174 15.81 2.41 -5.54
C GLU A 174 16.50 3.40 -6.49
N ASN A 175 15.87 3.72 -7.62
CA ASN A 175 16.37 4.66 -8.60
C ASN A 175 15.20 5.29 -9.40
N PRO A 176 14.62 6.40 -8.91
CA PRO A 176 13.45 7.05 -9.53
C PRO A 176 13.64 7.52 -10.99
N GLY A 177 14.89 7.57 -11.46
CA GLY A 177 15.23 7.90 -12.84
C GLY A 177 15.04 6.74 -13.82
N VAL A 178 14.83 5.51 -13.34
CA VAL A 178 14.56 4.33 -14.17
C VAL A 178 13.06 4.20 -14.35
N LYS A 179 12.56 4.49 -15.56
CA LYS A 179 11.14 4.70 -15.86
C LYS A 179 10.39 3.45 -16.35
N ASN A 180 10.99 2.28 -16.18
CA ASN A 180 10.46 0.99 -16.65
C ASN A 180 10.54 -0.07 -15.55
N ARG A 181 10.29 0.34 -14.31
CA ARG A 181 10.28 -0.47 -13.10
C ARG A 181 9.04 -0.08 -12.32
N ILE A 182 8.45 -1.07 -11.67
CA ILE A 182 7.31 -0.87 -10.79
C ILE A 182 7.78 -0.21 -9.50
N TRP A 183 7.01 0.77 -9.03
CA TRP A 183 7.17 1.35 -7.71
C TRP A 183 6.30 0.60 -6.69
N SER A 184 6.87 0.27 -5.53
CA SER A 184 6.13 -0.45 -4.48
C SER A 184 4.93 0.35 -3.97
N HIS A 185 3.77 -0.28 -3.78
CA HIS A 185 2.51 0.42 -3.43
C HIS A 185 1.52 -0.50 -2.73
N PHE A 186 0.56 0.10 -2.02
CA PHE A 186 -0.74 -0.47 -1.67
C PHE A 186 -1.84 0.22 -2.51
N THR A 187 -2.79 -0.56 -3.04
CA THR A 187 -3.99 -0.02 -3.70
C THR A 187 -5.13 -1.05 -3.70
N HIS A 188 -6.31 -0.59 -4.12
CA HIS A 188 -7.48 -1.43 -4.42
C HIS A 188 -7.50 -1.79 -5.90
N PHE A 189 -8.10 -2.93 -6.24
CA PHE A 189 -8.48 -3.25 -7.61
C PHE A 189 -9.67 -2.39 -8.01
N ASP A 190 -9.67 -1.87 -9.25
CA ASP A 190 -10.86 -1.22 -9.83
C ASP A 190 -12.07 -2.16 -9.87
N SER A 191 -11.83 -3.47 -9.91
CA SER A 191 -12.85 -4.51 -9.82
C SER A 191 -12.35 -5.69 -9.00
N PRO A 192 -13.02 -6.02 -7.88
CA PRO A 192 -12.72 -7.18 -7.05
C PRO A 192 -12.56 -8.48 -7.83
N ILE A 193 -11.62 -9.32 -7.40
CA ILE A 193 -11.37 -10.64 -7.98
C ILE A 193 -12.07 -11.69 -7.13
N ASN A 194 -13.01 -12.43 -7.71
CA ASN A 194 -13.62 -13.57 -7.04
C ASN A 194 -12.65 -14.77 -7.09
N VAL A 195 -12.14 -15.19 -5.93
CA VAL A 195 -11.12 -16.25 -5.84
C VAL A 195 -11.69 -17.60 -5.39
N ALA A 196 -12.81 -17.59 -4.68
CA ALA A 196 -13.57 -18.78 -4.30
C ALA A 196 -15.04 -18.42 -4.01
N GLU A 197 -15.88 -19.42 -3.74
CA GLU A 197 -17.26 -19.17 -3.31
C GLU A 197 -17.25 -18.40 -1.97
N GLY A 198 -17.75 -17.17 -1.98
CA GLY A 198 -17.77 -16.30 -0.80
C GLY A 198 -16.47 -15.57 -0.51
N HIS A 199 -15.44 -15.65 -1.39
CA HIS A 199 -14.17 -14.95 -1.19
C HIS A 199 -13.79 -14.01 -2.34
N THR A 200 -13.44 -12.78 -2.01
CA THR A 200 -12.97 -11.74 -2.94
C THR A 200 -11.61 -11.17 -2.52
N VAL A 201 -10.80 -10.80 -3.50
CA VAL A 201 -9.61 -9.96 -3.29
C VAL A 201 -9.92 -8.58 -3.82
N GLU A 202 -9.90 -7.58 -2.94
CA GLU A 202 -10.28 -6.20 -3.26
C GLU A 202 -9.10 -5.24 -3.24
N HIS A 203 -8.04 -5.58 -2.50
CA HIS A 203 -6.83 -4.78 -2.41
C HIS A 203 -5.58 -5.65 -2.31
N TYR A 204 -4.43 -5.03 -2.59
CA TYR A 204 -3.15 -5.72 -2.53
C TYR A 204 -2.02 -4.74 -2.22
N THR A 205 -0.93 -5.29 -1.72
CA THR A 205 0.36 -4.62 -1.63
C THR A 205 1.31 -5.24 -2.63
N MET A 206 2.00 -4.43 -3.43
CA MET A 206 3.03 -4.89 -4.35
C MET A 206 4.37 -4.28 -3.99
N ALA A 207 5.42 -5.10 -3.93
CA ALA A 207 6.77 -4.65 -3.62
C ALA A 207 7.87 -5.49 -4.26
N SER A 208 9.08 -4.94 -4.28
CA SER A 208 10.24 -5.61 -4.85
C SER A 208 10.88 -6.65 -3.92
N LEU A 209 10.97 -7.90 -4.40
CA LEU A 209 11.79 -8.92 -3.74
C LEU A 209 13.30 -8.68 -3.98
N GLN A 210 13.67 -8.21 -5.17
CA GLN A 210 15.07 -8.07 -5.58
C GLN A 210 15.81 -6.92 -4.87
N THR A 211 15.10 -5.94 -4.31
CA THR A 211 15.68 -4.95 -3.39
C THR A 211 16.25 -5.62 -2.13
N GLY A 212 15.78 -6.82 -1.80
CA GLY A 212 16.29 -7.64 -0.70
C GLY A 212 16.10 -6.98 0.65
N THR A 213 17.08 -7.11 1.55
CA THR A 213 16.97 -6.61 2.92
C THR A 213 16.74 -5.10 3.02
N SER A 214 17.20 -4.32 2.04
CA SER A 214 16.96 -2.88 2.00
C SER A 214 15.51 -2.52 1.71
N GLY A 215 14.73 -3.46 1.13
CA GLY A 215 13.33 -3.27 0.76
C GLY A 215 12.35 -3.65 1.86
N ILE A 216 12.80 -4.24 2.97
CA ILE A 216 11.93 -4.65 4.09
C ILE A 216 11.14 -3.47 4.65
N GLY A 217 11.78 -2.31 4.81
CA GLY A 217 11.09 -1.11 5.30
C GLY A 217 9.93 -0.71 4.40
N THR A 218 10.14 -0.72 3.09
CA THR A 218 9.10 -0.47 2.08
C THR A 218 7.99 -1.52 2.17
N ILE A 219 8.32 -2.81 2.19
CA ILE A 219 7.30 -3.88 2.32
C ILE A 219 6.46 -3.68 3.59
N MET A 220 7.08 -3.41 4.73
CA MET A 220 6.34 -3.22 5.99
C MET A 220 5.46 -1.97 5.93
N HIS A 221 5.98 -0.87 5.36
CA HIS A 221 5.24 0.37 5.18
C HIS A 221 3.98 0.16 4.35
N GLU A 222 4.10 -0.44 3.16
CA GLU A 222 2.96 -0.69 2.29
C GLU A 222 1.96 -1.68 2.91
N MET A 223 2.45 -2.72 3.62
CA MET A 223 1.57 -3.66 4.33
C MET A 223 0.79 -2.99 5.48
N MET A 224 1.31 -1.93 6.10
CA MET A 224 0.57 -1.21 7.14
C MET A 224 -0.64 -0.46 6.55
N HIS A 225 -0.62 -0.09 5.27
CA HIS A 225 -1.79 0.52 4.62
C HIS A 225 -2.99 -0.44 4.54
N GLN A 226 -2.76 -1.75 4.36
CA GLN A 226 -3.80 -2.78 4.48
C GLN A 226 -4.46 -2.86 5.87
N MET A 227 -3.87 -2.19 6.87
CA MET A 227 -4.38 -2.12 8.25
C MET A 227 -4.96 -0.74 8.58
N GLY A 228 -5.17 0.11 7.56
CA GLY A 228 -5.68 1.47 7.71
C GLY A 228 -4.62 2.50 8.12
N ALA A 229 -3.33 2.18 8.10
CA ALA A 229 -2.30 3.19 8.31
C ALA A 229 -2.28 4.19 7.15
N VAL A 230 -1.93 5.45 7.45
CA VAL A 230 -1.84 6.53 6.48
C VAL A 230 -0.41 7.04 6.37
N ASP A 231 -0.08 7.60 5.21
CA ASP A 231 1.18 8.31 5.03
C ASP A 231 1.23 9.58 5.88
N LEU A 232 2.26 9.68 6.71
CA LEU A 232 2.50 10.85 7.56
C LEU A 232 3.47 11.87 6.94
N TYR A 233 4.10 11.53 5.82
CA TYR A 233 4.94 12.46 5.07
C TYR A 233 4.10 13.20 4.02
N PRO A 234 4.51 14.40 3.58
CA PRO A 234 3.82 15.10 2.51
C PRO A 234 3.87 14.28 1.22
N VAL A 235 2.74 13.67 0.87
CA VAL A 235 2.51 13.06 -0.44
C VAL A 235 2.00 14.14 -1.41
N HIS A 236 2.25 13.93 -2.70
CA HIS A 236 1.78 14.85 -3.75
C HIS A 236 0.38 14.48 -4.27
N ASP A 237 -0.25 13.45 -3.70
CA ASP A 237 -1.62 13.01 -3.96
C ASP A 237 -2.52 13.26 -2.74
N ASP A 238 -3.81 13.50 -2.98
CA ASP A 238 -4.81 13.84 -1.96
C ASP A 238 -4.97 12.70 -0.94
N SER A 239 -4.37 12.86 0.23
CA SER A 239 -4.33 11.83 1.29
C SER A 239 -5.72 11.53 1.85
N SER A 240 -6.11 10.26 1.85
CA SER A 240 -7.26 9.74 2.59
C SER A 240 -6.99 9.78 4.10
N PHE A 241 -7.50 10.80 4.78
CA PHE A 241 -7.46 10.87 6.24
C PHE A 241 -8.58 10.00 6.83
N GLN A 242 -8.23 8.84 7.41
CA GLN A 242 -9.14 8.09 8.26
C GLN A 242 -9.35 8.83 9.59
N THR A 243 -10.61 8.94 10.01
CA THR A 243 -10.98 9.59 11.27
C THR A 243 -10.82 8.58 12.40
N TRP A 244 -9.88 8.81 13.33
CA TRP A 244 -9.73 7.97 14.52
C TRP A 244 -11.03 8.01 15.33
N LYS A 245 -11.71 6.87 15.45
CA LYS A 245 -12.83 6.66 16.39
C LYS A 245 -12.30 6.31 17.78
#